data_AF-A0A2V8KCH3-F1
#
_entry.id   AF-A0A2V8KCH3-F1
#
_cell.length_a   1.000
_cell.length_b   1.000
_cell.length_c   1.000
_cell.angle_alpha   90.00
_cell.angle_beta   90.00
_cell.angle_gamma   90.00
#
_symmetry.space_group_name_H-M   'P 1'
#
loop_
_entity.id
_entity.type
_entity.pdbx_description
1 polymer ?
#
loop_
_entity_poly.entity_id
_entity_poly.type
_entity_poly.pdbx_seq_one_letter_code
_entity_poly.pdbx_strand_id
1 'polypeptide(L)'
;MTLVIDVRIVQGSGLMTSTTLAFHAEKLHEQRVWKKVERVAGWMAEHNMKATFFVYPFPAAVAGKSISERVQWLGSLGHEIAQHTHFYAGTKIAKHEKRDDLSKANVVHCIHRDFETLKEFGFSPKGFTAGSWFV
;
A
#
# COMPACT_ATOMS: atom_id res chain seq x y z
N MET A 1 -2.86 -7.55 -15.93
CA MET A 1 -2.76 -6.46 -14.92
C MET A 1 -2.16 -7.08 -13.67
N THR A 2 -0.87 -6.83 -13.48
CA THR A 2 0.02 -7.53 -12.54
C THR A 2 -0.26 -7.04 -11.12
N LEU A 3 -0.50 -7.97 -10.20
CA LEU A 3 -0.26 -7.71 -8.79
C LEU A 3 1.26 -7.52 -8.69
N VAL A 4 1.75 -6.29 -8.57
CA VAL A 4 3.18 -6.06 -8.34
C VAL A 4 3.42 -6.38 -6.87
N ILE A 5 3.57 -7.66 -6.58
CA ILE A 5 4.32 -8.10 -5.41
C ILE A 5 5.79 -7.87 -5.79
N ASP A 6 6.31 -6.66 -5.58
CA ASP A 6 7.76 -6.44 -5.62
C ASP A 6 8.32 -6.93 -4.27
N VAL A 7 8.66 -8.22 -4.20
CA VAL A 7 9.35 -8.76 -3.03
C VAL A 7 10.80 -8.27 -3.09
N ARG A 8 11.09 -7.18 -2.39
CA ARG A 8 12.48 -6.76 -2.16
C ARG A 8 13.02 -7.44 -0.91
N ILE A 9 13.87 -8.43 -1.11
CA ILE A 9 14.69 -9.00 -0.03
C ILE A 9 15.83 -8.01 0.23
N VAL A 10 15.75 -7.23 1.29
CA VAL A 10 16.86 -6.38 1.74
C VAL A 10 17.73 -7.21 2.69
N GLN A 11 18.92 -7.60 2.25
CA GLN A 11 19.91 -8.28 3.11
C GLN A 11 20.74 -7.23 3.87
N GLY A 12 20.60 -7.19 5.19
CA GLY A 12 21.51 -6.46 6.07
C GLY A 12 22.85 -7.19 6.20
N SER A 13 23.97 -6.45 6.12
CA SER A 13 25.31 -7.02 6.29
C SER A 13 25.63 -7.22 7.79
N GLY A 14 25.53 -8.47 8.27
CA GLY A 14 26.04 -8.90 9.58
C GLY A 14 25.17 -9.98 10.26
N LEU A 15 25.75 -11.17 10.50
CA LEU A 15 25.40 -12.33 11.36
C LEU A 15 23.94 -12.80 11.59
N MET A 16 22.91 -12.08 11.16
CA MET A 16 21.54 -12.58 10.99
C MET A 16 20.92 -11.90 9.77
N THR A 17 20.78 -12.64 8.68
CA THR A 17 20.07 -12.18 7.49
C THR A 17 18.57 -12.09 7.81
N SER A 18 18.10 -10.92 8.26
CA SER A 18 16.67 -10.65 8.36
C SER A 18 16.13 -10.41 6.95
N THR A 19 15.21 -11.26 6.50
CA THR A 19 14.48 -11.05 5.24
C THR A 19 13.26 -10.22 5.55
N THR A 20 13.25 -8.97 5.11
CA THR A 20 12.07 -8.11 5.19
C THR A 20 11.21 -8.32 3.95
N LEU A 21 9.91 -8.52 4.14
CA LEU A 21 8.94 -8.62 3.05
C LEU A 21 8.12 -7.32 2.98
N ALA A 22 8.08 -6.72 1.80
CA ALA A 22 7.35 -5.50 1.52
C ALA A 22 6.39 -5.73 0.35
N PHE A 23 5.16 -5.23 0.46
CA PHE A 23 4.12 -5.40 -0.55
C PHE A 23 3.49 -4.04 -0.89
N HIS A 24 3.41 -3.72 -2.18
CA HIS A 24 2.52 -2.64 -2.63
C HIS A 24 1.09 -3.17 -2.69
N ALA A 25 0.23 -2.63 -1.83
CA ALA A 25 -1.16 -3.01 -1.68
C ALA A 25 -2.06 -1.98 -2.37
N GLU A 26 -2.19 -2.12 -3.68
CA GLU A 26 -3.07 -1.29 -4.51
C GLU A 26 -4.39 -2.01 -4.81
N LYS A 27 -5.46 -1.23 -5.04
CA LYS A 27 -6.76 -1.74 -5.51
C LYS A 27 -7.38 -2.79 -4.59
N LEU A 28 -7.17 -2.64 -3.27
CA LEU A 28 -7.72 -3.55 -2.26
C LEU A 28 -9.25 -3.62 -2.27
N HIS A 29 -9.97 -2.69 -2.91
CA HIS A 29 -11.42 -2.74 -3.09
C HIS A 29 -11.86 -3.77 -4.15
N GLU A 30 -10.98 -4.19 -5.05
CA GLU A 30 -11.28 -5.21 -6.06
C GLU A 30 -11.24 -6.61 -5.43
N GLN A 31 -12.35 -7.37 -5.50
CA GLN A 31 -12.43 -8.69 -4.87
C GLN A 31 -11.35 -9.67 -5.33
N ARG A 32 -11.00 -9.65 -6.62
CA ARG A 32 -9.95 -10.50 -7.18
C ARG A 32 -8.56 -10.21 -6.60
N VAL A 33 -8.30 -8.95 -6.25
CA VAL A 33 -7.03 -8.53 -5.64
C VAL A 33 -7.05 -8.95 -4.18
N TRP A 34 -8.14 -8.66 -3.48
CA TRP A 34 -8.31 -9.02 -2.08
C TRP A 34 -8.12 -10.51 -1.82
N LYS A 35 -8.78 -11.39 -2.59
CA LYS A 35 -8.62 -12.85 -2.43
C LYS A 35 -7.16 -13.33 -2.52
N LYS A 36 -6.31 -12.64 -3.30
CA LYS A 36 -4.88 -12.97 -3.40
C LYS A 36 -4.12 -12.46 -2.18
N VAL A 37 -4.37 -11.22 -1.78
CA VAL A 37 -3.76 -10.61 -0.59
C VAL A 37 -4.11 -11.41 0.67
N GLU A 38 -5.39 -11.72 0.85
CA GLU A 38 -5.93 -12.52 1.96
C GLU A 38 -5.25 -13.89 2.02
N ARG A 39 -5.14 -14.60 0.89
CA ARG A 39 -4.45 -15.90 0.84
C ARG A 39 -2.98 -15.79 1.24
N VAL A 40 -2.26 -14.79 0.72
CA VAL A 40 -0.82 -14.63 1.00
C VAL A 40 -0.58 -14.23 2.44
N ALA A 41 -1.29 -13.21 2.94
CA ALA A 41 -1.15 -12.72 4.30
C ALA A 41 -1.57 -13.79 5.33
N GLY A 42 -2.64 -14.55 5.07
CA GLY A 42 -3.05 -15.67 5.91
C GLY A 42 -1.97 -16.75 6.01
N TRP A 43 -1.42 -17.18 4.87
CA TRP A 43 -0.32 -18.14 4.84
C TRP A 43 0.92 -17.61 5.58
N MET A 44 1.26 -16.32 5.44
CA MET A 44 2.36 -15.71 6.18
C MET A 44 2.11 -15.71 7.70
N ALA A 45 0.89 -15.40 8.12
CA ALA A 45 0.52 -15.41 9.53
C ALA A 45 0.63 -16.81 10.14
N GLU A 46 0.20 -17.86 9.42
CA GLU A 46 0.35 -19.26 9.82
C GLU A 46 1.83 -19.68 10.03
N HIS A 47 2.75 -19.04 9.29
CA HIS A 47 4.20 -19.32 9.38
C HIS A 47 4.95 -18.30 10.24
N ASN A 48 4.23 -17.48 11.03
CA ASN A 48 4.80 -16.41 11.86
C ASN A 48 5.70 -15.43 11.09
N MET A 49 5.40 -15.22 9.81
CA MET A 49 6.11 -14.26 8.95
C MET A 49 5.42 -12.91 8.98
N LYS A 50 6.19 -11.84 9.22
CA LYS A 50 5.71 -10.46 9.21
C LYS A 50 6.15 -9.74 7.94
N ALA A 51 5.41 -8.72 7.58
CA ALA A 51 5.62 -7.93 6.38
C ALA A 51 5.08 -6.52 6.56
N THR A 52 5.52 -5.64 5.67
CA THR A 52 5.00 -4.28 5.53
C THR A 52 4.12 -4.20 4.29
N PHE A 53 2.86 -3.83 4.47
CA PHE A 53 1.94 -3.54 3.38
C PHE A 53 1.88 -2.02 3.19
N PHE A 54 2.44 -1.56 2.09
CA PHE A 54 2.35 -0.18 1.63
C PHE A 54 1.01 0.02 0.92
N VAL A 55 0.03 0.57 1.64
CA VAL A 55 -1.37 0.68 1.19
C VAL A 55 -1.59 1.99 0.44
N TYR A 56 -2.18 1.89 -0.75
CA TYR A 56 -2.64 3.05 -1.52
C TYR A 56 -4.17 3.14 -1.50
N PRO A 57 -4.75 4.00 -0.63
CA PRO A 57 -6.21 4.04 -0.43
C PRO A 57 -6.95 4.77 -1.55
N PHE A 58 -6.32 5.72 -2.24
CA PHE A 58 -6.99 6.61 -3.18
C PHE A 58 -7.80 5.91 -4.29
N PRO A 59 -7.34 4.81 -4.92
CA PRO A 59 -8.14 4.11 -5.92
C PRO A 59 -9.48 3.58 -5.39
N ALA A 60 -9.54 3.20 -4.11
CA ALA A 60 -10.79 2.80 -3.48
C ALA A 60 -11.71 4.00 -3.24
N ALA A 61 -11.15 5.11 -2.78
CA ALA A 61 -11.89 6.36 -2.59
C ALA A 61 -12.51 6.87 -3.91
N VAL A 62 -11.75 6.89 -5.00
CA VAL A 62 -12.26 7.25 -6.35
C VAL A 62 -13.38 6.31 -6.80
N ALA A 63 -13.30 5.02 -6.45
CA ALA A 63 -14.34 4.04 -6.76
C ALA A 63 -15.55 4.10 -5.80
N GLY A 64 -15.58 5.01 -4.82
CA GLY A 64 -16.63 5.10 -3.82
C GLY A 64 -16.72 3.87 -2.90
N LYS A 65 -15.59 3.19 -2.66
CA LYS A 65 -15.53 1.95 -1.86
C LYS A 65 -14.61 2.12 -0.66
N SER A 66 -15.01 1.55 0.46
CA SER A 66 -14.13 1.42 1.63
C SER A 66 -13.22 0.18 1.50
N ILE A 67 -12.02 0.29 2.06
CA ILE A 67 -11.08 -0.82 2.28
C ILE A 67 -10.67 -0.95 3.75
N SER A 68 -11.32 -0.20 4.66
CA SER A 68 -10.94 -0.15 6.09
C SER A 68 -10.82 -1.53 6.72
N GLU A 69 -11.87 -2.36 6.60
CA GLU A 69 -11.90 -3.71 7.16
C GLU A 69 -10.78 -4.61 6.62
N ARG A 70 -10.45 -4.46 5.34
CA ARG A 70 -9.37 -5.22 4.67
C ARG A 70 -8.00 -4.83 5.20
N VAL A 71 -7.77 -3.53 5.39
CA VAL A 71 -6.52 -3.01 5.96
C VAL A 71 -6.42 -3.36 7.45
N GLN A 72 -7.53 -3.28 8.20
CA GLN A 72 -7.60 -3.68 9.60
C GLN A 72 -7.32 -5.18 9.78
N TRP A 73 -7.84 -6.02 8.91
CA TRP A 73 -7.54 -7.45 8.91
C TRP A 73 -6.05 -7.72 8.65
N LEU A 74 -5.41 -7.00 7.72
CA LEU A 74 -3.95 -7.13 7.53
C LEU A 74 -3.18 -6.76 8.81
N GLY A 75 -3.60 -5.67 9.47
CA GLY A 75 -3.01 -5.26 10.75
C GLY A 75 -3.25 -6.26 11.88
N SER A 76 -4.42 -6.91 11.94
CA SER A 76 -4.73 -7.89 12.99
C SER A 76 -3.90 -9.17 12.89
N LEU A 77 -3.36 -9.48 11.70
CA LEU A 77 -2.36 -10.54 11.51
C LEU A 77 -0.94 -10.13 11.97
N GLY A 78 -0.77 -8.90 12.45
CA GLY A 78 0.49 -8.35 12.93
C GLY A 78 1.42 -7.84 11.82
N HIS A 79 0.90 -7.59 10.62
CA HIS A 79 1.64 -6.91 9.56
C HIS A 79 1.72 -5.40 9.84
N GLU A 80 2.80 -4.76 9.40
CA GLU A 80 2.89 -3.30 9.40
C GLU A 80 2.04 -2.73 8.25
N ILE A 81 1.27 -1.69 8.55
CA ILE A 81 0.56 -0.89 7.55
C ILE A 81 1.33 0.41 7.33
N ALA A 82 1.90 0.56 6.14
CA ALA A 82 2.67 1.71 5.70
C ALA A 82 1.95 2.47 4.58
N GLN A 83 2.35 3.71 4.32
CA GLN A 83 1.72 4.56 3.33
C GLN A 83 2.30 4.32 1.93
N HIS A 84 1.42 4.13 0.94
CA HIS A 84 1.77 4.22 -0.47
C HIS A 84 1.00 5.35 -1.13
N THR A 85 1.70 6.24 -1.84
CA THR A 85 1.06 7.39 -2.50
C THR A 85 1.55 7.54 -3.94
N HIS A 86 0.61 7.67 -4.87
CA HIS A 86 0.88 8.17 -6.23
C HIS A 86 0.40 9.63 -6.34
N PHE A 87 1.08 10.43 -7.17
CA PHE A 87 0.90 11.88 -7.29
C PHE A 87 0.13 12.26 -8.56
N TYR A 88 -1.06 11.68 -8.74
CA TYR A 88 -1.87 11.95 -9.92
C TYR A 88 -2.56 13.32 -9.85
N ALA A 89 -2.78 13.91 -11.01
CA ALA A 89 -3.61 15.10 -11.19
C ALA A 89 -5.10 14.72 -11.06
N GLY A 90 -5.75 15.24 -10.02
CA GLY A 90 -7.18 15.01 -9.79
C GLY A 90 -7.51 13.55 -9.48
N THR A 91 -8.68 13.08 -9.94
CA THR A 91 -9.23 11.74 -9.62
C THR A 91 -9.10 10.72 -10.76
N LYS A 92 -8.55 11.13 -11.91
CA LYS A 92 -8.39 10.25 -13.07
C LYS A 92 -7.19 9.34 -12.89
N ILE A 93 -7.46 8.08 -12.54
CA ILE A 93 -6.43 7.07 -12.23
C ILE A 93 -6.41 5.89 -13.23
N ALA A 94 -7.23 5.95 -14.28
CA ALA A 94 -7.19 4.97 -15.36
C ALA A 94 -5.89 5.09 -16.16
N LYS A 95 -5.30 3.97 -16.60
CA LYS A 95 -3.96 3.94 -17.23
C LYS A 95 -3.78 4.92 -18.41
N HIS A 96 -4.84 5.15 -19.19
CA HIS A 96 -4.81 6.04 -20.36
C HIS A 96 -5.13 7.50 -20.04
N GLU A 97 -5.63 7.78 -18.83
CA GLU A 97 -6.00 9.13 -18.40
C GLU A 97 -5.15 9.67 -17.25
N LYS A 98 -4.36 8.79 -16.61
CA LYS A 98 -3.50 9.18 -15.49
C LYS A 98 -2.45 10.17 -15.98
N ARG A 99 -2.36 11.30 -15.29
CA ARG A 99 -1.33 12.31 -15.47
C ARG A 99 -0.75 12.58 -14.10
N ASP A 100 0.56 12.67 -14.02
CA ASP A 100 1.22 13.03 -12.77
C ASP A 100 1.20 14.56 -12.60
N ASP A 101 1.03 15.01 -11.37
CA ASP A 101 1.20 16.40 -10.95
C ASP A 101 2.14 16.42 -9.75
N LEU A 102 3.40 16.73 -10.03
CA LEU A 102 4.46 16.80 -9.03
C LEU A 102 4.63 18.23 -8.47
N SER A 103 3.65 19.11 -8.66
CA SER A 103 3.66 20.40 -7.98
C SER A 103 3.71 20.19 -6.47
N LYS A 104 4.46 21.05 -5.76
CA LYS A 104 4.60 20.97 -4.30
C LYS A 104 3.24 20.90 -3.59
N ALA A 105 2.27 21.68 -4.07
CA ALA A 105 0.92 21.69 -3.52
C ALA A 105 0.24 20.32 -3.67
N ASN A 106 0.28 19.69 -4.85
CA ASN A 106 -0.34 18.39 -5.07
C ASN A 106 0.37 17.26 -4.32
N VAL A 107 1.70 17.30 -4.24
CA VAL A 107 2.48 16.32 -3.47
C VAL A 107 2.08 16.34 -2.00
N VAL A 108 2.05 17.52 -1.38
CA VAL A 108 1.61 17.69 0.02
C VAL A 108 0.18 17.23 0.18
N HIS A 109 -0.73 17.63 -0.71
CA HIS A 109 -2.13 17.23 -0.68
C HIS A 109 -2.30 15.70 -0.73
N CYS A 110 -1.65 15.02 -1.68
CA CYS A 110 -1.75 13.56 -1.83
C CYS A 110 -1.19 12.81 -0.62
N ILE A 111 -0.05 13.25 -0.07
CA ILE A 111 0.54 12.65 1.13
C ILE A 111 -0.42 12.78 2.31
N HIS A 112 -0.94 13.98 2.57
CA HIS A 112 -1.86 14.22 3.67
C HIS A 112 -3.16 13.43 3.51
N ARG A 113 -3.75 13.43 2.31
CA ARG A 113 -4.97 12.68 2.02
C ARG A 113 -4.80 11.21 2.39
N ASP A 114 -3.77 10.55 1.84
CA ASP A 114 -3.59 9.11 2.05
C ASP A 114 -3.19 8.80 3.50
N PHE A 115 -2.39 9.65 4.14
CA PHE A 115 -2.03 9.51 5.55
C PHE A 115 -3.24 9.59 6.48
N GLU A 116 -4.09 10.61 6.31
CA GLU A 116 -5.29 10.78 7.14
C GLU A 116 -6.30 9.66 6.90
N THR A 117 -6.46 9.17 5.66
CA THR A 117 -7.29 7.98 5.40
C THR A 117 -6.78 6.75 6.15
N LEU A 118 -5.46 6.51 6.21
CA LEU A 118 -4.92 5.38 6.97
C LEU A 118 -5.08 5.58 8.49
N LYS A 119 -5.03 6.82 8.98
CA LYS A 119 -5.38 7.15 10.37
C LYS A 119 -6.83 6.87 10.71
N GLU A 120 -7.76 7.20 9.82
CA GLU A 120 -9.18 6.85 9.98
C GLU A 120 -9.39 5.32 10.03
N PHE A 121 -8.53 4.54 9.37
CA PHE A 121 -8.57 3.07 9.47
C PHE A 121 -7.96 2.52 10.76
N GLY A 122 -7.37 3.38 11.62
CA GLY A 122 -6.78 3.01 12.90
C GLY A 122 -5.26 2.87 12.89
N PHE A 123 -4.57 3.33 11.83
CA PHE A 123 -3.13 3.17 11.68
C PHE A 123 -2.41 4.52 11.70
N SER A 124 -1.21 4.59 12.28
CA SER A 124 -0.31 5.75 12.15
C SER A 124 0.92 5.33 11.36
N PRO A 125 0.88 5.38 10.01
CA PRO A 125 1.95 4.89 9.15
C PRO A 125 3.31 5.48 9.54
N LYS A 126 4.34 4.63 9.61
CA LYS A 126 5.74 5.04 9.85
C LYS A 126 6.60 4.84 8.60
N GLY A 127 6.32 3.81 7.81
CA GLY A 127 6.86 3.63 6.48
C GLY A 127 6.11 4.44 5.42
N PHE A 128 6.85 4.85 4.38
CA PHE A 128 6.32 5.52 3.20
C PHE A 128 6.99 4.99 1.93
N THR A 129 6.23 4.79 0.86
CA THR A 129 6.77 4.59 -0.49
C THR A 129 5.93 5.33 -1.52
N ALA A 130 6.61 5.95 -2.48
CA ALA A 130 5.93 6.64 -3.57
C ALA A 130 5.76 5.74 -4.78
N GLY A 131 4.64 5.91 -5.48
CA GLY A 131 4.38 5.24 -6.75
C GLY A 131 4.97 6.00 -7.93
N SER A 132 5.56 5.25 -8.88
CA SER A 132 5.94 5.72 -10.21
C SER A 132 6.80 7.00 -10.25
N TRP A 133 7.88 7.07 -9.45
CA TRP A 133 8.88 8.12 -9.67
C TRP A 133 9.61 7.85 -10.99
N PHE A 134 9.50 8.78 -11.95
CA PHE A 134 10.55 8.98 -12.93
C PHE A 134 11.57 9.89 -12.27
N VAL A 135 12.73 9.33 -11.91
CA VAL A 135 13.93 10.09 -11.54
C VAL A 135 14.85 10.12 -12.74
#